data_AF-A0A1M3R0Y9-F1
#
_entry.id   AF-A0A1M3R0Y9-F1
#
_cell.length_a   1.000
_cell.length_b   1.000
_cell.length_c   1.000
_cell.angle_alpha   90.00
_cell.angle_beta   90.00
_cell.angle_gamma   90.00
#
_symmetry.space_group_name_H-M   'P 1'
#
loop_
_entity.id
_entity.type
_entity.pdbx_description
1 polymer ?
#
loop_
_entity_poly.entity_id
_entity_poly.type
_entity_poly.pdbx_seq_one_letter_code
_entity_poly.pdbx_strand_id
1 'polypeptide(L)'
;MTLAEYKTTVTRLNFIEIPPLNLEHDSSLGDIVDFDDADRELKIYLVELIFARTFHPAGALAYMDESHWFIDNFLAIYTTDPTNPALTLTIRQTLFGILQDRGTERDYILIPFMLKVVEMNVKRLLGFDANKCDCMNKRTHRRFTDMTLGEAINRLKNSDLPIAASLRRIDCQTNDLLKESAIPDWETIQASLSDRLTFINDFSLFGFRQGFYAPGKFLAMFYILLYLFQSQDDQ
;
A
#
# COMPACT_ATOMS: atom_id res chain seq x y z
N MET A 1 2.40 5.87 -20.90
CA MET A 1 3.39 4.80 -20.76
C MET A 1 2.72 3.51 -20.25
N THR A 2 2.93 2.41 -20.95
CA THR A 2 2.49 1.05 -20.55
C THR A 2 3.56 0.32 -19.75
N LEU A 3 3.19 -0.78 -19.08
CA LEU A 3 4.15 -1.63 -18.36
C LEU A 3 5.27 -2.15 -19.29
N ALA A 4 4.93 -2.53 -20.53
CA ALA A 4 5.91 -3.03 -21.50
C ALA A 4 6.93 -1.95 -21.92
N GLU A 5 6.45 -0.72 -22.15
CA GLU A 5 7.30 0.43 -22.45
C GLU A 5 8.22 0.79 -21.29
N TYR A 6 7.69 0.73 -20.06
CA TYR A 6 8.46 0.92 -18.85
C TYR A 6 9.57 -0.13 -18.72
N LYS A 7 9.27 -1.43 -18.87
CA LYS A 7 10.29 -2.50 -18.80
C LYS A 7 11.39 -2.36 -19.84
N THR A 8 11.03 -1.93 -21.06
CA THR A 8 12.00 -1.62 -22.12
C THR A 8 12.90 -0.45 -21.70
N THR A 9 12.32 0.59 -21.11
CA THR A 9 13.04 1.78 -20.65
C THR A 9 14.00 1.45 -19.51
N VAL A 10 13.54 0.70 -18.50
CA VAL A 10 14.35 0.22 -17.37
C VAL A 10 15.57 -0.55 -17.88
N THR A 11 15.36 -1.47 -18.81
CA THR A 11 16.45 -2.28 -19.39
C THR A 11 17.44 -1.41 -20.15
N ARG A 12 16.94 -0.47 -20.97
CA ARG A 12 17.79 0.46 -21.74
C ARG A 12 18.64 1.36 -20.83
N LEU A 13 18.09 1.81 -19.71
CA LEU A 13 18.76 2.68 -18.76
C LEU A 13 19.64 1.91 -17.75
N ASN A 14 19.63 0.58 -17.78
CA ASN A 14 20.18 -0.27 -16.71
C ASN A 14 19.66 0.15 -15.32
N PHE A 15 18.40 0.55 -15.24
CA PHE A 15 17.78 0.96 -13.98
C PHE A 15 17.54 -0.26 -13.10
N ILE A 16 17.93 -0.15 -11.83
CA ILE A 16 17.74 -1.21 -10.85
C ILE A 16 16.42 -0.96 -10.12
N GLU A 17 15.39 -1.74 -10.49
CA GLU A 17 14.04 -1.60 -9.93
C GLU A 17 13.99 -1.89 -8.44
N ILE A 18 14.87 -2.77 -7.94
CA ILE A 18 14.97 -3.03 -6.51
C ILE A 18 16.46 -3.08 -6.17
N PRO A 19 17.04 -2.00 -5.64
CA PRO A 19 18.46 -1.96 -5.35
C PRO A 19 18.81 -2.86 -4.15
N PRO A 20 20.03 -3.43 -4.12
CA PRO A 20 20.57 -4.09 -2.93
C PRO A 20 20.52 -3.17 -1.71
N LEU A 21 20.23 -3.73 -0.53
CA LEU A 21 20.22 -2.97 0.73
C LEU A 21 21.58 -2.30 0.96
N ASN A 22 21.57 -1.03 1.38
CA ASN A 22 22.74 -0.16 1.65
C ASN A 22 23.40 0.53 0.45
N LEU A 23 22.78 0.56 -0.73
CA LEU A 23 23.22 1.44 -1.81
C LEU A 23 22.46 2.77 -1.75
N GLU A 24 23.21 3.88 -1.58
CA GLU A 24 22.73 5.19 -1.99
C GLU A 24 22.50 5.14 -3.50
N HIS A 25 21.24 5.08 -3.90
CA HIS A 25 20.84 5.23 -5.30
C HIS A 25 20.17 6.59 -5.44
N ASP A 26 20.53 7.32 -6.49
CA ASP A 26 19.98 8.65 -6.80
C ASP A 26 18.83 8.60 -7.82
N SER A 27 18.45 7.41 -8.29
CA SER A 27 17.50 7.25 -9.40
C SER A 27 16.07 6.98 -8.90
N SER A 28 15.19 7.97 -9.02
CA SER A 28 13.78 7.87 -8.63
C SER A 28 12.93 7.22 -9.71
N LEU A 29 11.91 6.45 -9.33
CA LEU A 29 10.87 6.00 -10.29
C LEU A 29 10.22 7.18 -11.04
N GLY A 30 10.08 8.33 -10.38
CA GLY A 30 9.53 9.55 -10.97
C GLY A 30 10.41 10.18 -12.06
N ASP A 31 11.69 9.83 -12.14
CA ASP A 31 12.58 10.29 -13.22
C ASP A 31 12.36 9.50 -14.53
N ILE A 32 11.72 8.34 -14.42
CA ILE A 32 11.51 7.40 -15.53
C ILE A 32 10.07 7.43 -16.00
N VAL A 33 9.14 7.63 -15.08
CA VAL A 33 7.71 7.54 -15.33
C VAL A 33 7.05 8.88 -15.05
N ASP A 34 6.42 9.43 -16.10
CA ASP A 34 5.38 10.44 -15.90
C ASP A 34 4.10 9.73 -15.44
N PHE A 35 3.64 10.09 -14.23
CA PHE A 35 2.49 9.45 -13.60
C PHE A 35 1.19 9.70 -14.38
N ASP A 36 1.04 10.87 -14.99
CA ASP A 36 -0.17 11.24 -15.73
C ASP A 36 -0.33 10.35 -16.97
N ASP A 37 0.78 10.11 -17.67
CA ASP A 37 0.82 9.25 -18.84
C ASP A 37 0.80 7.76 -18.51
N ALA A 38 1.14 7.35 -17.28
CA ALA A 38 1.19 5.96 -16.88
C ALA A 38 -0.20 5.31 -16.92
N ASP A 39 -0.30 4.17 -17.60
CA ASP A 39 -1.52 3.37 -17.56
C ASP A 39 -1.73 2.74 -16.17
N ARG A 40 -2.93 2.20 -15.97
CA ARG A 40 -3.32 1.61 -14.69
C ARG A 40 -2.48 0.39 -14.30
N GLU A 41 -2.10 -0.44 -15.28
CA GLU A 41 -1.29 -1.63 -15.03
C GLU A 41 0.10 -1.24 -14.51
N LEU A 42 0.72 -0.23 -15.15
CA LEU A 42 1.96 0.36 -14.70
C LEU A 42 1.81 1.00 -13.31
N LYS A 43 0.73 1.75 -13.05
CA LYS A 43 0.45 2.32 -11.73
C LYS A 43 0.36 1.25 -10.64
N ILE A 44 -0.33 0.13 -10.89
CA ILE A 44 -0.38 -1.01 -9.95
C ILE A 44 1.03 -1.58 -9.73
N TYR A 45 1.78 -1.80 -10.81
CA TYR A 45 3.14 -2.33 -10.74
C TYR A 45 4.09 -1.41 -9.94
N LEU A 46 3.98 -0.09 -10.12
CA LEU A 46 4.76 0.89 -9.37
C LEU A 46 4.41 0.88 -7.87
N VAL A 47 3.13 0.69 -7.50
CA VAL A 47 2.76 0.51 -6.09
C VAL A 47 3.45 -0.73 -5.50
N GLU A 48 3.46 -1.85 -6.22
CA GLU A 48 4.15 -3.07 -5.80
C GLU A 48 5.65 -2.83 -5.57
N LEU A 49 6.31 -2.11 -6.51
CA LEU A 49 7.71 -1.72 -6.39
C LEU A 49 7.97 -0.80 -5.17
N ILE A 50 7.12 0.19 -4.94
CA ILE A 50 7.26 1.11 -3.79
C ILE A 50 7.13 0.34 -2.47
N PHE A 51 6.27 -0.68 -2.40
CA PHE A 51 6.21 -1.56 -1.22
C PHE A 51 7.52 -2.29 -0.97
N ALA A 52 8.18 -2.77 -2.03
CA ALA A 52 9.47 -3.44 -1.92
C ALA A 52 10.61 -2.48 -1.58
N ARG A 53 10.61 -1.27 -2.17
CA ARG A 53 11.68 -0.26 -2.04
C ARG A 53 11.58 0.55 -0.75
N THR A 54 10.42 1.15 -0.47
CA THR A 54 10.23 2.12 0.62
C THR A 54 9.80 1.46 1.93
N PHE A 55 9.10 0.33 1.89
CA PHE A 55 8.52 -0.33 3.07
C PHE A 55 9.20 -1.68 3.37
N HIS A 56 10.51 -1.75 3.24
CA HIS A 56 11.27 -3.00 3.38
C HIS A 56 11.38 -3.51 4.85
N PRO A 57 11.05 -4.79 5.14
CA PRO A 57 10.98 -5.43 6.48
C PRO A 57 12.27 -5.38 7.28
N ALA A 58 13.42 -5.39 6.59
CA ALA A 58 14.73 -5.36 7.25
C ALA A 58 15.11 -3.98 7.81
N GLY A 59 14.35 -2.92 7.56
CA GLY A 59 14.66 -1.57 8.06
C GLY A 59 15.96 -0.95 7.52
N ALA A 60 16.70 -1.65 6.65
CA ALA A 60 17.94 -1.18 6.05
C ALA A 60 17.65 -0.24 4.86
N LEU A 61 17.44 1.04 5.21
CA LEU A 61 17.67 2.25 4.42
C LEU A 61 17.83 2.09 2.90
N ALA A 62 16.70 2.09 2.18
CA ALA A 62 16.64 2.74 0.88
C ALA A 62 15.90 4.07 1.08
N TYR A 63 16.65 5.17 1.17
CA TYR A 63 16.10 6.53 1.28
C TYR A 63 15.51 6.99 -0.06
N MET A 64 14.44 6.34 -0.48
CA MET A 64 13.61 6.82 -1.57
C MET A 64 12.18 6.96 -1.08
N ASP A 65 11.78 8.19 -0.78
CA ASP A 65 10.38 8.50 -0.50
C ASP A 65 9.58 8.62 -1.80
N GLU A 66 9.64 7.58 -2.63
CA GLU A 66 8.81 7.44 -3.84
C GLU A 66 7.32 7.41 -3.49
N SER A 67 7.00 7.02 -2.25
CA SER A 67 5.64 7.09 -1.74
C SER A 67 5.11 8.53 -1.73
N HIS A 68 5.94 9.54 -1.44
CA HIS A 68 5.53 10.95 -1.51
C HIS A 68 5.12 11.33 -2.93
N TRP A 69 6.02 11.11 -3.90
CA TRP A 69 5.77 11.38 -5.32
C TRP A 69 4.51 10.67 -5.81
N PHE A 70 4.35 9.38 -5.50
CA PHE A 70 3.21 8.61 -5.99
C PHE A 70 1.88 9.08 -5.40
N ILE A 71 1.84 9.36 -4.09
CA ILE A 71 0.61 9.83 -3.42
C ILE A 71 0.25 11.25 -3.88
N ASP A 72 1.24 12.14 -4.05
CA ASP A 72 0.99 13.50 -4.56
C ASP A 72 0.37 13.48 -5.96
N ASN A 73 0.95 12.72 -6.90
CA ASN A 73 0.42 12.61 -8.25
C ASN A 73 -0.95 11.92 -8.29
N PHE A 74 -1.15 10.89 -7.45
CA PHE A 74 -2.47 10.30 -7.25
C PHE A 74 -3.50 11.37 -6.81
N LEU A 75 -3.19 12.17 -5.80
CA LEU A 75 -4.10 13.23 -5.36
C LEU A 75 -4.35 14.29 -6.43
N ALA A 76 -3.37 14.61 -7.27
CA ALA A 76 -3.53 15.56 -8.36
C ALA A 76 -4.55 15.08 -9.41
N ILE A 77 -4.42 13.86 -9.93
CA ILE A 77 -5.34 13.33 -10.96
C ILE A 77 -6.75 13.11 -10.40
N TYR A 78 -6.87 12.45 -9.26
CA TYR A 78 -8.18 12.03 -8.74
C TYR A 78 -8.97 13.18 -8.09
N THR A 79 -8.46 14.42 -8.16
CA THR A 79 -9.26 15.64 -7.96
C THR A 79 -10.04 16.10 -9.19
N THR A 80 -9.66 15.64 -10.39
CA THR A 80 -10.17 16.17 -11.67
C THR A 80 -10.78 15.11 -12.58
N ASP A 81 -10.54 13.83 -12.33
CA ASP A 81 -10.98 12.74 -13.22
C ASP A 81 -12.46 12.33 -12.99
N PRO A 82 -13.36 12.57 -13.97
CA PRO A 82 -14.77 12.18 -13.86
C PRO A 82 -15.02 10.69 -14.15
N THR A 83 -14.02 9.96 -14.66
CA THR A 83 -14.13 8.56 -15.09
C THR A 83 -13.80 7.54 -13.99
N ASN A 84 -13.24 8.01 -12.87
CA ASN A 84 -12.91 7.19 -11.72
C ASN A 84 -13.78 7.56 -10.50
N PRO A 85 -14.04 6.63 -9.56
CA PRO A 85 -14.86 6.93 -8.37
C PRO A 85 -14.23 8.06 -7.57
N ALA A 86 -14.89 9.21 -7.45
CA ALA A 86 -14.30 10.36 -6.77
C ALA A 86 -13.85 10.00 -5.35
N LEU A 87 -12.62 10.39 -4.99
CA LEU A 87 -12.17 10.31 -3.62
C LEU A 87 -13.10 11.14 -2.74
N THR A 88 -13.63 10.55 -1.66
CA THR A 88 -14.39 11.35 -0.70
C THR A 88 -13.50 12.46 -0.13
N LEU A 89 -14.09 13.61 0.16
CA LEU A 89 -13.37 14.76 0.74
C LEU A 89 -12.53 14.35 1.94
N THR A 90 -13.08 13.49 2.80
CA THR A 90 -12.42 13.00 4.01
C THR A 90 -11.18 12.18 3.70
N ILE A 91 -11.27 11.19 2.80
CA ILE A 91 -10.11 10.38 2.39
C ILE A 91 -9.02 11.28 1.80
N ARG A 92 -9.41 12.21 0.92
CA ARG A 92 -8.48 13.15 0.31
C ARG A 92 -7.76 14.00 1.36
N GLN A 93 -8.49 14.59 2.30
CA GLN A 93 -7.91 15.39 3.38
C GLN A 93 -6.99 14.56 4.27
N THR A 94 -7.33 13.30 4.54
CA THR A 94 -6.47 12.41 5.30
C THR A 94 -5.17 12.10 4.57
N LEU A 95 -5.22 11.77 3.27
CA LEU A 95 -4.03 11.54 2.46
C LEU A 95 -3.12 12.78 2.39
N PHE A 96 -3.69 13.98 2.20
CA PHE A 96 -2.95 15.23 2.31
C PHE A 96 -2.34 15.43 3.71
N GLY A 97 -3.07 15.08 4.76
CA GLY A 97 -2.57 15.16 6.13
C GLY A 97 -1.37 14.23 6.39
N ILE A 98 -1.41 13.02 5.81
CA ILE A 98 -0.33 12.03 5.87
C ILE A 98 0.93 12.52 5.17
N LEU A 99 0.79 13.20 4.04
CA LEU A 99 1.93 13.75 3.28
C LEU A 99 2.61 14.93 3.97
N GLN A 100 1.84 15.73 4.72
CA GLN A 100 2.36 16.95 5.33
C GLN A 100 3.18 16.71 6.60
N ASP A 101 3.32 15.47 7.07
CA ASP A 101 4.17 15.01 8.19
C ASP A 101 4.28 16.04 9.34
N ARG A 102 3.11 16.45 9.88
CA ARG A 102 3.02 17.60 10.82
C ARG A 102 3.17 17.21 12.30
N GLY A 103 3.81 16.08 12.59
CA GLY A 103 4.10 15.62 13.94
C GLY A 103 3.06 14.67 14.55
N THR A 104 3.45 14.07 15.68
CA THR A 104 2.80 12.92 16.34
C THR A 104 1.31 13.10 16.64
N GLU A 105 0.84 14.30 16.97
CA GLU A 105 -0.56 14.53 17.36
C GLU A 105 -1.58 14.25 16.25
N ARG A 106 -1.26 14.57 15.00
CA ARG A 106 -2.17 14.30 13.87
C ARG A 106 -2.15 12.84 13.47
N ASP A 107 -1.01 12.17 13.63
CA ASP A 107 -0.87 10.75 13.31
C ASP A 107 -1.79 9.88 14.17
N TYR A 108 -2.03 10.25 15.44
CA TYR A 108 -3.00 9.56 16.31
C TYR A 108 -4.45 9.60 15.79
N ILE A 109 -4.79 10.51 14.87
CA ILE A 109 -6.13 10.62 14.28
C ILE A 109 -6.14 10.02 12.87
N LEU A 110 -5.15 10.37 12.06
CA LEU A 110 -5.11 10.01 10.64
C LEU A 110 -4.83 8.51 10.43
N ILE A 111 -3.92 7.92 11.22
CA ILE A 111 -3.55 6.50 11.10
C ILE A 111 -4.74 5.59 11.45
N PRO A 112 -5.44 5.74 12.60
CA PRO A 112 -6.62 4.92 12.91
C PRO A 112 -7.75 5.08 11.90
N PHE A 113 -7.95 6.30 11.39
CA PHE A 113 -8.92 6.54 10.33
C PHE A 113 -8.57 5.77 9.06
N MET A 114 -7.33 5.87 8.58
CA MET A 114 -6.90 5.15 7.37
C MET A 114 -6.91 3.63 7.55
N LEU A 115 -6.54 3.13 8.73
CA LEU A 115 -6.71 1.72 9.08
C LEU A 115 -8.16 1.26 8.85
N LYS A 116 -9.14 2.04 9.33
CA LYS A 116 -10.56 1.73 9.14
C LYS A 116 -10.96 1.81 7.66
N VAL A 117 -10.48 2.80 6.92
CA VAL A 117 -10.74 2.92 5.48
C VAL A 117 -10.23 1.69 4.73
N VAL A 118 -8.99 1.27 5.00
CA VAL A 118 -8.39 0.06 4.42
C VAL A 118 -9.21 -1.17 4.80
N GLU A 119 -9.53 -1.35 6.08
CA GLU A 119 -10.33 -2.47 6.57
C GLU A 119 -11.68 -2.58 5.86
N MET A 120 -12.40 -1.47 5.71
CA MET A 120 -13.69 -1.46 5.03
C MET A 120 -13.55 -1.78 3.54
N ASN A 121 -12.51 -1.28 2.87
CA ASN A 121 -12.28 -1.55 1.45
C ASN A 121 -11.92 -3.01 1.19
N VAL A 122 -11.05 -3.60 2.03
CA VAL A 122 -10.71 -5.03 1.94
C VAL A 122 -11.94 -5.89 2.18
N LYS A 123 -12.72 -5.60 3.24
CA LYS A 123 -13.96 -6.33 3.52
C LYS A 123 -14.97 -6.18 2.39
N ARG A 124 -15.08 -4.99 1.78
CA ARG A 124 -15.96 -4.74 0.63
C ARG A 124 -15.60 -5.63 -0.56
N LEU A 125 -14.32 -5.74 -0.89
CA LEU A 125 -13.83 -6.66 -1.93
C LEU A 125 -14.18 -8.13 -1.62
N LEU A 126 -14.20 -8.51 -0.34
CA LEU A 126 -14.65 -9.84 0.11
C LEU A 126 -16.19 -10.01 0.14
N GLY A 127 -16.94 -9.04 -0.36
CA GLY A 127 -18.41 -9.08 -0.43
C GLY A 127 -19.13 -8.52 0.81
N PHE A 128 -18.45 -7.76 1.67
CA PHE A 128 -19.13 -6.98 2.70
C PHE A 128 -19.87 -5.80 2.09
N ASP A 129 -21.17 -5.70 2.36
CA ASP A 129 -22.00 -4.58 1.93
C ASP A 129 -22.56 -3.87 3.17
N ALA A 130 -22.14 -2.62 3.36
CA ALA A 130 -22.56 -1.80 4.49
C ALA A 130 -24.06 -1.43 4.43
N ASN A 131 -24.63 -1.31 3.23
CA ASN A 131 -26.04 -0.97 3.03
C ASN A 131 -26.97 -2.17 3.27
N LYS A 132 -26.45 -3.39 3.14
CA LYS A 132 -27.15 -4.64 3.49
C LYS A 132 -26.99 -5.01 4.95
N CYS A 133 -26.19 -4.27 5.72
CA CYS A 133 -26.02 -4.46 7.14
C CYS A 133 -27.29 -4.02 7.89
N ASP A 134 -28.33 -4.83 7.80
CA ASP A 134 -29.51 -4.67 8.61
C ASP A 134 -29.14 -4.99 10.06
N CYS A 135 -29.23 -3.99 10.94
CA CYS A 135 -28.92 -4.13 12.37
C CYS A 135 -29.74 -5.24 13.06
N MET A 136 -30.81 -5.70 12.40
CA MET A 136 -31.70 -6.78 12.81
C MET A 136 -31.28 -8.18 12.32
N ASN A 137 -30.47 -8.31 11.25
CA ASN A 137 -30.10 -9.62 10.67
C ASN A 137 -28.60 -9.92 10.83
N LYS A 138 -28.18 -10.17 12.07
CA LYS A 138 -26.77 -10.33 12.48
C LYS A 138 -26.06 -11.54 11.87
N ARG A 139 -26.76 -12.56 11.34
CA ARG A 139 -26.13 -13.84 10.95
C ARG A 139 -25.23 -13.74 9.71
N THR A 140 -25.59 -12.97 8.70
CA THR A 140 -24.85 -12.86 7.43
C THR A 140 -23.66 -11.90 7.52
N HIS A 141 -23.74 -10.88 8.36
CA HIS A 141 -22.71 -9.82 8.45
C HIS A 141 -21.69 -10.05 9.57
N ARG A 142 -22.05 -10.80 10.63
CA ARG A 142 -21.15 -11.06 11.77
C ARG A 142 -19.79 -11.64 11.36
N ARG A 143 -19.77 -12.48 10.32
CA ARG A 143 -18.52 -13.04 9.77
C ARG A 143 -17.54 -11.98 9.25
N PHE A 144 -18.02 -10.80 8.87
CA PHE A 144 -17.20 -9.67 8.41
C PHE A 144 -17.00 -8.63 9.51
N THR A 145 -18.00 -8.42 10.38
CA THR A 145 -17.90 -7.49 11.51
C THR A 145 -16.83 -7.94 12.50
N ASP A 146 -16.78 -9.24 12.80
CA ASP A 146 -15.83 -9.83 13.75
C ASP A 146 -14.47 -10.17 13.11
N MET A 147 -14.34 -10.01 11.78
CA MET A 147 -13.11 -10.30 11.04
C MET A 147 -12.06 -9.23 11.29
N THR A 148 -10.87 -9.62 11.71
CA THR A 148 -9.75 -8.68 11.88
C THR A 148 -9.20 -8.24 10.51
N LEU A 149 -8.49 -7.11 10.45
CA LEU A 149 -7.86 -6.65 9.21
C LEU A 149 -6.87 -7.69 8.66
N GLY A 150 -6.02 -8.26 9.52
CA GLY A 150 -5.08 -9.31 9.11
C GLY A 150 -5.78 -10.54 8.51
N GLU A 151 -6.89 -10.99 9.12
CA GLU A 151 -7.70 -12.07 8.56
C GLU A 151 -8.31 -11.69 7.20
N ALA A 152 -8.83 -10.47 7.08
CA ALA A 152 -9.41 -9.98 5.83
C ALA A 152 -8.37 -9.95 4.70
N ILE A 153 -7.15 -9.49 4.96
CA ILE A 153 -6.05 -9.50 4.00
C ILE A 153 -5.69 -10.93 3.59
N ASN A 154 -5.58 -11.85 4.54
CA ASN A 154 -5.27 -13.24 4.25
C ASN A 154 -6.35 -13.91 3.40
N ARG A 155 -7.63 -13.61 3.66
CA ARG A 155 -8.73 -14.07 2.79
C ARG A 155 -8.64 -13.47 1.39
N LEU A 156 -8.36 -12.16 1.29
CA LEU A 156 -8.24 -11.48 0.01
C LEU A 156 -7.09 -12.04 -0.83
N LYS A 157 -5.92 -12.30 -0.21
CA LYS A 157 -4.77 -12.97 -0.84
C LYS A 157 -5.06 -14.37 -1.35
N ASN A 158 -6.07 -15.05 -0.81
CA ASN A 158 -6.47 -16.41 -1.21
C ASN A 158 -7.75 -16.42 -2.08
N SER A 159 -8.22 -15.25 -2.50
CA SER A 159 -9.36 -15.12 -3.41
C SER A 159 -8.92 -15.14 -4.88
N ASP A 160 -9.89 -15.30 -5.78
CA ASP A 160 -9.70 -15.24 -7.22
C ASP A 160 -9.67 -13.80 -7.77
N LEU A 161 -9.76 -12.79 -6.90
CA LEU A 161 -9.75 -11.40 -7.31
C LEU A 161 -8.37 -10.98 -7.85
N PRO A 162 -8.31 -10.09 -8.86
CA PRO A 162 -7.04 -9.65 -9.46
C PRO A 162 -6.04 -9.10 -8.44
N ILE A 163 -6.51 -8.36 -7.43
CA ILE A 163 -5.69 -7.81 -6.35
C ILE A 163 -4.95 -8.88 -5.54
N ALA A 164 -5.49 -10.11 -5.46
CA ALA A 164 -4.86 -11.19 -4.73
C ALA A 164 -3.46 -11.51 -5.28
N ALA A 165 -3.26 -11.40 -6.59
CA ALA A 165 -1.96 -11.61 -7.22
C ALA A 165 -0.95 -10.53 -6.82
N SER A 166 -1.37 -9.25 -6.82
CA SER A 166 -0.54 -8.12 -6.37
C SER A 166 -0.12 -8.25 -4.92
N LEU A 167 -1.05 -8.59 -4.02
CA LEU A 167 -0.75 -8.77 -2.60
C LEU A 167 0.25 -9.90 -2.37
N ARG A 168 0.14 -11.01 -3.12
CA ARG A 168 1.12 -12.11 -3.07
C ARG A 168 2.47 -11.68 -3.62
N ARG A 169 2.52 -10.92 -4.72
CA ARG A 169 3.78 -10.41 -5.29
C ARG A 169 4.52 -9.50 -4.31
N ILE A 170 3.80 -8.59 -3.64
CA ILE A 170 4.41 -7.71 -2.63
C ILE A 170 5.07 -8.54 -1.52
N ASP A 171 4.37 -9.52 -0.95
CA ASP A 171 4.94 -10.39 0.08
C ASP A 171 6.13 -11.21 -0.43
N CYS A 172 6.04 -11.78 -1.63
CA CYS A 172 7.11 -12.57 -2.24
C CYS A 172 8.37 -11.73 -2.49
N GLN A 173 8.23 -10.60 -3.19
CA GLN A 173 9.35 -9.68 -3.48
C GLN A 173 10.05 -9.26 -2.20
N THR A 174 9.27 -8.95 -1.18
CA THR A 174 9.81 -8.55 0.11
C THR A 174 10.62 -9.68 0.78
N ASN A 175 10.12 -10.92 0.73
CA ASN A 175 10.82 -12.06 1.32
C ASN A 175 12.06 -12.46 0.53
N ASP A 176 12.06 -12.31 -0.78
CA ASP A 176 13.23 -12.63 -1.61
C ASP A 176 14.37 -11.63 -1.36
N LEU A 177 14.05 -10.33 -1.20
CA LEU A 177 15.03 -9.32 -0.80
C LEU A 177 15.64 -9.59 0.58
N LEU A 178 14.84 -10.06 1.53
CA LEU A 178 15.33 -10.47 2.85
C LEU A 178 16.36 -11.61 2.75
N LYS A 179 16.12 -12.60 1.88
CA LYS A 179 17.07 -13.70 1.67
C LYS A 179 18.35 -13.24 0.98
N GLU A 180 18.25 -12.28 0.07
CA GLU A 180 19.40 -11.72 -0.66
C GLU A 180 20.21 -10.75 0.20
N SER A 181 19.56 -10.07 1.14
CA SER A 181 20.24 -9.30 2.15
C SER A 181 20.96 -10.24 3.10
N ALA A 182 22.29 -10.18 3.16
CA ALA A 182 23.10 -10.97 4.09
C ALA A 182 22.89 -10.58 5.59
N ILE A 183 21.71 -10.07 5.93
CA ILE A 183 21.29 -9.69 7.27
C ILE A 183 20.90 -10.98 8.00
N PRO A 184 21.45 -11.24 9.19
CA PRO A 184 21.09 -12.42 9.96
C PRO A 184 19.59 -12.47 10.27
N ASP A 185 18.98 -13.68 10.21
CA ASP A 185 17.55 -13.87 10.46
C ASP A 185 17.08 -13.27 11.80
N TRP A 186 17.93 -13.26 12.83
CA TRP A 186 17.61 -12.71 14.15
C TRP A 186 17.54 -11.17 14.19
N GLU A 187 18.10 -10.48 13.19
CA GLU A 187 18.01 -9.03 13.01
C GLU A 187 16.83 -8.62 12.13
N THR A 188 16.14 -9.57 11.48
CA THR A 188 15.04 -9.29 10.56
C THR A 188 13.72 -9.84 11.06
N ILE A 189 12.63 -9.09 10.83
CA ILE A 189 11.28 -9.62 11.00
C ILE A 189 10.74 -9.92 9.61
N GLN A 190 10.57 -11.20 9.28
CA GLN A 190 9.86 -11.62 8.08
C GLN A 190 8.36 -11.37 8.25
N ALA A 191 7.94 -10.11 8.14
CA ALA A 191 6.55 -9.70 8.32
C ALA A 191 5.83 -9.64 6.97
N SER A 192 4.75 -10.41 6.81
CA SER A 192 3.82 -10.24 5.69
C SER A 192 3.07 -8.91 5.78
N LEU A 193 2.41 -8.50 4.70
CA LEU A 193 1.50 -7.35 4.69
C LEU A 193 0.46 -7.42 5.82
N SER A 194 -0.10 -8.61 6.10
CA SER A 194 -1.06 -8.79 7.20
C SER A 194 -0.42 -8.59 8.57
N ASP A 195 0.83 -9.02 8.76
CA ASP A 195 1.55 -8.84 10.02
C ASP A 195 1.85 -7.36 10.25
N ARG A 196 2.33 -6.66 9.20
CA ARG A 196 2.60 -5.21 9.26
C ARG A 196 1.36 -4.40 9.60
N LEU A 197 0.22 -4.69 8.95
CA LEU A 197 -1.05 -4.04 9.26
C LEU A 197 -1.54 -4.34 10.69
N THR A 198 -1.25 -5.53 11.20
CA THR A 198 -1.56 -5.92 12.59
C THR A 198 -0.69 -5.14 13.57
N PHE A 199 0.61 -4.99 13.29
CA PHE A 199 1.52 -4.20 14.11
C PHE A 199 1.13 -2.72 14.16
N ILE A 200 0.72 -2.13 13.03
CA ILE A 200 0.24 -0.73 13.00
C ILE A 200 -1.02 -0.55 13.88
N ASN A 201 -1.86 -1.58 14.01
CA ASN A 201 -3.08 -1.55 14.80
C ASN A 201 -2.84 -1.72 16.32
N ASP A 202 -1.67 -2.20 16.73
CA ASP A 202 -1.31 -2.39 18.14
C ASP A 202 -0.26 -1.38 18.59
N PHE A 203 -0.74 -0.18 18.96
CA PHE A 203 0.09 0.92 19.46
C PHE A 203 0.96 0.55 20.67
N SER A 204 0.65 -0.55 21.39
CA SER A 204 1.42 -0.97 22.56
C SER A 204 2.71 -1.75 22.21
N LEU A 205 2.78 -2.31 20.99
CA LEU A 205 3.99 -2.94 20.46
C LEU A 205 5.02 -1.92 19.94
N PHE A 206 4.64 -0.63 19.85
CA PHE A 206 5.53 0.49 19.48
C PHE A 206 6.56 0.84 20.57
N GLY A 207 6.62 0.07 21.67
CA GLY A 207 7.66 0.15 22.68
C GLY A 207 9.06 -0.25 22.20
N PHE A 208 9.20 -0.84 21.01
CA PHE A 208 10.48 -0.97 20.33
C PHE A 208 10.71 0.25 19.43
N ARG A 209 11.87 0.90 19.60
CA ARG A 209 12.38 1.97 18.73
C ARG A 209 12.36 1.52 17.26
N GLN A 210 11.26 1.72 16.56
CA GLN A 210 11.16 1.45 15.14
C GLN A 210 10.53 2.66 14.45
N GLY A 211 11.34 3.69 14.24
CA GLY A 211 11.08 4.74 13.23
C GLY A 211 11.25 4.22 11.79
N PHE A 212 11.06 2.91 11.55
CA PHE A 212 11.41 2.25 10.29
C PHE A 212 10.27 2.27 9.26
N TYR A 213 9.07 2.71 9.65
CA TYR A 213 7.91 2.80 8.76
C TYR A 213 7.19 4.10 9.03
N ALA A 214 6.95 4.90 7.99
CA ALA A 214 5.95 5.97 8.02
C ALA A 214 4.56 5.31 7.88
N PRO A 215 3.84 4.99 8.98
CA PRO A 215 2.68 4.09 8.90
C PRO A 215 1.54 4.73 8.12
N GLY A 216 1.42 6.06 8.18
CA GLY A 216 0.50 6.82 7.35
C GLY A 216 0.74 6.60 5.85
N LYS A 217 1.99 6.76 5.38
CA LYS A 217 2.34 6.57 3.96
C LYS A 217 2.15 5.12 3.52
N PHE A 218 2.47 4.15 4.37
CA PHE A 218 2.18 2.74 4.13
C PHE A 218 0.67 2.50 3.90
N LEU A 219 -0.17 3.01 4.80
CA LEU A 219 -1.63 2.89 4.69
C LEU A 219 -2.19 3.63 3.47
N ALA A 220 -1.61 4.79 3.12
CA ALA A 220 -1.97 5.54 1.93
C ALA A 220 -1.69 4.74 0.65
N MET A 221 -0.47 4.20 0.50
CA MET A 221 -0.10 3.34 -0.63
C MET A 221 -0.97 2.09 -0.71
N PHE A 222 -1.31 1.50 0.43
CA PHE A 222 -2.19 0.33 0.48
C PHE A 222 -3.62 0.67 0.03
N TYR A 223 -4.14 1.82 0.45
CA TYR A 223 -5.41 2.34 -0.02
C TYR A 223 -5.41 2.60 -1.53
N ILE A 224 -4.34 3.21 -2.06
CA ILE A 224 -4.23 3.48 -3.49
C ILE A 224 -4.22 2.17 -4.29
N LEU A 225 -3.52 1.13 -3.82
CA LEU A 225 -3.58 -0.20 -4.43
C LEU A 225 -5.03 -0.72 -4.51
N LEU A 226 -5.76 -0.69 -3.39
CA LEU A 226 -7.16 -1.11 -3.33
C LEU A 226 -8.03 -0.32 -4.31
N TYR A 227 -7.85 1.00 -4.35
CA TYR A 227 -8.58 1.90 -5.22
C TYR A 227 -8.33 1.59 -6.70
N LEU A 228 -7.06 1.38 -7.08
CA LEU A 228 -6.65 0.98 -8.42
C LEU A 228 -7.16 -0.39 -8.85
N PHE A 229 -7.75 -1.21 -7.96
CA PHE A 229 -8.45 -2.44 -8.36
C PHE A 229 -9.97 -2.27 -8.39
N GLN A 230 -10.52 -1.32 -7.65
CA GLN A 230 -11.97 -1.08 -7.59
C GLN A 230 -12.54 -0.41 -8.83
N SER A 231 -11.77 0.44 -9.52
CA SER A 231 -12.19 1.09 -10.76
C SER A 231 -12.37 0.14 -11.96
N GLN A 232 -12.37 -1.18 -11.74
CA GLN A 232 -12.65 -2.20 -12.75
C GLN A 232 -14.11 -2.70 -12.73
N ASP A 233 -14.78 -2.61 -11.59
CA ASP A 233 -16.11 -3.22 -11.39
C ASP A 233 -17.27 -2.26 -11.65
N ASP A 234 -17.00 -0.96 -11.85
CA ASP A 234 -18.00 0.09 -12.07
C ASP A 234 -18.15 0.50 -13.56
N GLN A 235 -17.57 -0.26 -14.50
CA GLN A 235 -17.74 -0.10 -15.97
C GLN A 235 -18.28 -1.38 -16.62
#